data_AF-A0A2V5ZG16-F1
#
_entry.id   AF-A0A2V5ZG16-F1
#
_cell.length_a   1.000
_cell.length_b   1.000
_cell.length_c   1.000
_cell.angle_alpha   90.00
_cell.angle_beta   90.00
_cell.angle_gamma   90.00
#
_symmetry.space_group_name_H-M   'P 1'
#
loop_
_entity.id
_entity.type
_entity.pdbx_description
1 polymer ?
#
loop_
_entity_poly.entity_id
_entity_poly.type
_entity_poly.pdbx_seq_one_letter_code
_entity_poly.pdbx_strand_id
1 'polypeptide(L)'
;MSPQIALHDPVFRAYFVIVLVSLVVGGAVLGFLRFVLRKETASMFRTYWSWIFMAGIGLIVVFLGRIPTIIGVTLLAIFAFKEFARASGLYRDWWMTGAVYAGIVAVGIASLSPHPRGDEPGPGWYGLFVAVPVFAIALILVIPILRNRAR
;
A
#
# COMPACT_ATOMS: atom_id res chain seq x y z
N MET A 1 14.95 -8.71 6.26
CA MET A 1 15.02 -8.32 7.69
C MET A 1 14.22 -9.34 8.49
N SER A 2 14.82 -9.93 9.52
CA SER A 2 14.07 -10.70 10.51
C SER A 2 13.30 -9.75 11.45
N PRO A 3 12.20 -10.18 12.09
CA PRO A 3 11.43 -9.35 13.03
C PRO A 3 12.28 -8.76 14.18
N GLN A 4 13.35 -9.47 14.56
CA GLN A 4 14.31 -9.03 15.57
C GLN A 4 15.10 -7.78 15.12
N ILE A 5 15.41 -7.66 13.82
CA ILE A 5 16.12 -6.50 13.26
C ILE A 5 15.18 -5.29 13.17
N ALA A 6 13.89 -5.50 12.85
CA ALA A 6 12.90 -4.43 12.75
C ALA A 6 12.73 -3.66 14.08
N LEU A 7 12.81 -4.36 15.22
CA LEU A 7 12.75 -3.72 16.53
C LEU A 7 13.95 -2.85 16.85
N HIS A 8 15.09 -2.96 16.16
CA HIS A 8 16.26 -2.10 16.36
C HIS A 8 16.42 -1.03 15.27
N ASP A 9 15.56 -1.07 14.25
CA ASP A 9 15.58 -0.08 13.18
C ASP A 9 14.97 1.25 13.66
N PRO A 10 15.72 2.37 13.61
CA PRO A 10 15.25 3.66 14.11
C PRO A 10 14.06 4.20 13.30
N VAL A 11 13.99 3.87 12.01
CA VAL A 11 12.91 4.31 11.12
C VAL A 11 11.60 3.60 11.49
N PHE A 12 11.62 2.27 11.62
CA PHE A 12 10.47 1.50 12.07
C PHE A 12 9.95 1.99 13.41
N ARG A 13 10.84 2.19 14.40
CA ARG A 13 10.47 2.72 15.73
C ARG A 13 9.80 4.09 15.62
N ALA A 14 10.36 5.00 14.82
CA ALA A 14 9.80 6.34 14.65
C ALA A 14 8.36 6.27 14.10
N TYR A 15 8.13 5.53 13.03
CA TYR A 15 6.79 5.36 12.45
C TYR A 15 5.83 4.65 13.41
N PHE A 16 6.29 3.61 14.12
CA PHE A 16 5.50 2.92 15.13
C PHE A 16 5.03 3.90 16.23
N VAL A 17 5.93 4.73 16.76
CA VAL A 17 5.60 5.73 17.78
C VAL A 17 4.64 6.77 17.21
N ILE A 18 4.86 7.28 16.00
CA ILE A 18 3.95 8.24 15.36
C ILE A 18 2.53 7.67 15.24
N VAL A 19 2.40 6.43 14.76
CA VAL A 19 1.09 5.77 14.63
C VAL A 19 0.45 5.60 16.00
N LEU A 20 1.19 5.10 16.99
CA LEU A 20 0.69 4.89 18.35
C LEU A 20 0.21 6.20 18.99
N VAL A 21 1.04 7.25 18.94
CA VAL A 21 0.70 8.57 19.48
C VAL A 21 -0.53 9.14 18.77
N SER A 22 -0.61 9.04 17.44
CA SER A 22 -1.75 9.52 16.67
C SER A 22 -3.05 8.82 17.07
N LEU A 23 -3.02 7.49 17.27
CA LEU A 23 -4.17 6.72 17.72
C LEU A 23 -4.55 7.07 19.17
N VAL A 24 -3.58 7.18 20.08
CA VAL A 24 -3.83 7.56 21.48
C VAL A 24 -4.44 8.95 21.57
N VAL A 25 -3.88 9.93 20.86
CA VAL A 25 -4.41 11.30 20.83
C VAL A 25 -5.81 11.33 20.23
N GLY A 26 -6.04 10.65 19.10
CA GLY A 26 -7.36 10.55 18.47
C GLY A 26 -8.41 9.92 19.41
N GLY A 27 -8.05 8.81 20.07
CA GLY A 27 -8.90 8.13 21.05
C GLY A 27 -9.18 8.99 22.27
N ALA A 28 -8.18 9.71 22.80
CA ALA A 28 -8.32 10.61 23.93
C ALA A 28 -9.26 11.78 23.62
N VAL A 29 -9.10 12.41 22.45
CA VAL A 29 -9.99 13.49 21.98
C VAL A 29 -11.43 12.97 21.85
N LEU A 30 -11.63 11.83 21.19
CA LEU A 30 -12.98 11.24 21.04
C LEU A 30 -13.61 10.85 22.37
N GLY A 31 -12.80 10.30 23.29
CA GLY A 31 -13.22 9.99 24.66
C GLY A 31 -13.65 11.24 25.42
N PHE A 32 -12.84 12.30 25.38
CA PHE A 32 -13.16 13.58 25.99
C PHE A 32 -14.46 14.18 25.45
N LEU A 33 -14.63 14.21 24.12
CA LEU A 33 -15.86 14.70 23.49
C LEU A 33 -17.11 13.92 23.95
N ARG A 34 -16.99 12.60 24.13
CA ARG A 34 -18.11 11.74 24.50
C ARG A 34 -18.44 11.80 25.99
N PHE A 35 -17.44 11.68 26.86
CA PHE A 35 -17.67 11.54 28.30
C PHE A 35 -17.76 12.88 29.02
N VAL A 36 -16.99 13.89 28.59
CA VAL A 36 -16.98 15.21 29.22
C VAL A 36 -17.98 16.15 28.55
N LEU A 37 -17.91 16.28 27.22
CA LEU A 37 -18.81 17.18 26.47
C LEU A 37 -20.14 16.54 26.08
N ARG A 38 -20.36 15.25 26.39
CA ARG A 38 -21.59 14.50 26.09
C ARG A 38 -22.04 14.59 24.63
N LYS A 39 -21.10 14.75 23.69
CA LYS A 39 -21.40 14.79 22.26
C LYS A 39 -21.70 13.39 21.73
N GLU A 40 -22.60 13.32 20.76
CA GLU A 40 -22.85 12.08 20.02
C GLU A 40 -21.67 11.80 19.08
N THR A 41 -20.83 10.84 19.44
CA THR A 41 -19.63 10.48 18.66
C THR A 41 -19.66 9.02 18.17
N ALA A 42 -20.82 8.36 18.20
CA ALA A 42 -20.94 6.94 17.86
C ALA A 42 -20.39 6.60 16.46
N SER A 43 -20.71 7.42 15.46
CA SER A 43 -20.16 7.29 14.09
C SER A 43 -18.64 7.49 14.06
N MET A 44 -18.12 8.50 14.78
CA MET A 44 -16.69 8.80 14.86
C MET A 44 -15.91 7.67 15.54
N PHE A 45 -16.48 7.05 16.58
CA PHE A 45 -15.89 5.88 17.23
C PHE A 45 -15.83 4.67 16.30
N ARG A 46 -16.82 4.49 15.40
CA ARG A 46 -16.75 3.43 14.37
C ARG A 46 -15.58 3.67 13.42
N THR A 47 -15.40 4.90 12.95
CA THR A 47 -14.25 5.28 12.11
C THR A 47 -12.93 5.08 12.84
N TYR A 48 -12.85 5.47 14.13
CA TYR A 48 -11.68 5.24 14.96
C TYR A 48 -11.31 3.76 15.09
N TRP A 49 -12.31 2.89 15.32
CA TRP A 49 -12.09 1.44 15.34
C TRP A 49 -11.61 0.91 13.98
N SER A 50 -12.12 1.42 12.87
CA SER A 50 -11.61 1.08 11.54
C SER A 50 -10.13 1.48 11.37
N TRP A 51 -9.73 2.65 11.88
CA TRP A 51 -8.32 3.08 11.86
C TRP A 51 -7.42 2.22 12.73
N ILE A 52 -7.84 1.85 13.95
CA ILE A 52 -7.10 0.90 14.80
C ILE A 52 -6.87 -0.41 14.03
N PHE A 53 -7.91 -0.94 13.40
CA PHE A 53 -7.82 -2.20 12.68
C PHE A 53 -6.88 -2.11 11.46
N MET A 54 -7.04 -1.09 10.62
CA MET A 54 -6.18 -0.88 9.45
C MET A 54 -4.71 -0.62 9.84
N ALA A 55 -4.48 0.24 10.83
CA ALA A 55 -3.14 0.54 11.34
C ALA A 55 -2.51 -0.70 11.97
N GLY A 56 -3.28 -1.49 12.73
CA GLY A 56 -2.81 -2.74 13.32
C GLY A 56 -2.36 -3.75 12.27
N ILE A 57 -3.19 -3.99 11.25
CA ILE A 57 -2.81 -4.87 10.13
C ILE A 57 -1.56 -4.35 9.42
N GLY A 58 -1.51 -3.05 9.10
CA GLY A 58 -0.36 -2.43 8.45
C GLY A 58 0.92 -2.61 9.26
N LEU A 59 0.87 -2.34 10.56
CA LEU A 59 2.00 -2.51 11.47
C LEU A 59 2.44 -3.98 11.56
N ILE A 60 1.51 -4.93 11.65
CA ILE A 60 1.84 -6.37 11.68
C ILE A 60 2.57 -6.76 10.39
N VAL A 61 2.06 -6.37 9.23
CA VAL A 61 2.65 -6.70 7.92
C VAL A 61 4.06 -6.11 7.78
N VAL A 62 4.26 -4.86 8.19
CA VAL A 62 5.57 -4.19 8.18
C VAL A 62 6.53 -4.84 9.19
N PHE A 63 6.04 -5.16 10.38
CA PHE A 63 6.81 -5.80 11.45
C PHE A 63 7.33 -7.18 11.05
N LEU A 64 6.53 -7.96 10.31
CA LEU A 64 6.94 -9.26 9.76
C LEU A 64 8.06 -9.14 8.70
N GLY A 65 8.35 -7.92 8.24
CA GLY A 65 9.51 -7.59 7.41
C GLY A 65 9.21 -7.43 5.93
N ARG A 66 10.29 -7.35 5.14
CA ARG A 66 10.24 -6.99 3.70
C ARG A 66 9.30 -7.86 2.87
N ILE A 67 9.44 -9.19 2.93
CA ILE A 67 8.68 -10.09 2.04
C ILE A 67 7.18 -10.01 2.35
N PRO A 68 6.73 -10.15 3.61
CA PRO A 68 5.32 -9.96 3.97
C PRO A 68 4.78 -8.59 3.58
N THR A 69 5.60 -7.52 3.72
CA THR A 69 5.21 -6.17 3.29
C THR A 69 4.96 -6.07 1.80
N ILE A 70 5.88 -6.57 0.98
CA ILE A 70 5.74 -6.52 -0.48
C ILE A 70 4.51 -7.31 -0.92
N ILE A 71 4.33 -8.53 -0.39
CA ILE A 71 3.18 -9.37 -0.71
C ILE A 71 1.89 -8.68 -0.26
N GLY A 72 1.84 -8.16 0.97
CA GLY A 72 0.68 -7.48 1.53
C GLY A 72 0.27 -6.25 0.70
N VAL A 73 1.22 -5.39 0.34
CA VAL A 73 0.96 -4.21 -0.50
C VAL A 73 0.53 -4.61 -1.91
N THR A 74 1.16 -5.63 -2.50
CA THR A 74 0.78 -6.14 -3.83
C THR A 74 -0.64 -6.66 -3.84
N LEU A 75 -1.03 -7.47 -2.85
CA LEU A 75 -2.39 -7.97 -2.70
C LEU A 75 -3.39 -6.83 -2.47
N LEU A 76 -3.04 -5.88 -1.59
CA LEU A 76 -3.87 -4.71 -1.35
C LEU A 76 -4.10 -3.90 -2.65
N ALA A 77 -3.06 -3.70 -3.45
CA ALA A 77 -3.15 -3.03 -4.73
C ALA A 77 -4.05 -3.79 -5.72
N ILE A 78 -3.96 -5.12 -5.78
CA ILE A 78 -4.83 -5.96 -6.61
C ILE A 78 -6.30 -5.80 -6.19
N PHE A 79 -6.61 -5.89 -4.89
CA PHE A 79 -7.98 -5.76 -4.41
C PHE A 79 -8.53 -4.33 -4.56
N ALA A 80 -7.71 -3.31 -4.27
CA ALA A 80 -8.09 -1.91 -4.46
C ALA A 80 -8.36 -1.61 -5.94
N PHE A 81 -7.49 -2.07 -6.85
CA PHE A 81 -7.70 -1.88 -8.28
C PHE A 81 -8.91 -2.66 -8.78
N LYS A 82 -9.17 -3.87 -8.27
CA LYS A 82 -10.38 -4.62 -8.61
C LYS A 82 -11.65 -3.82 -8.32
N GLU A 83 -11.71 -3.22 -7.13
CA GLU A 83 -12.88 -2.43 -6.75
C GLU A 83 -12.98 -1.15 -7.57
N PHE A 84 -11.85 -0.46 -7.80
CA PHE A 84 -11.79 0.70 -8.68
C PHE A 84 -12.25 0.39 -10.11
N ALA A 85 -11.76 -0.70 -10.71
CA ALA A 85 -12.09 -1.10 -12.07
C ALA A 85 -13.58 -1.48 -12.20
N ARG A 86 -14.15 -2.07 -11.15
CA ARG A 86 -15.58 -2.36 -11.08
C ARG A 86 -16.42 -1.09 -10.97
N ALA A 87 -16.06 -0.17 -10.07
CA ALA A 87 -16.79 1.07 -9.83
C ALA A 87 -16.76 2.04 -11.03
N SER A 88 -15.62 2.11 -11.72
CA SER A 88 -15.43 2.97 -12.91
C SER A 88 -15.97 2.36 -14.21
N GLY A 89 -16.34 1.07 -14.21
CA GLY A 89 -16.69 0.34 -15.42
C GLY A 89 -15.50 -0.05 -16.30
N LEU A 90 -14.26 0.30 -15.90
CA LEU A 90 -13.02 -0.05 -16.60
C LEU A 90 -12.87 -1.57 -16.79
N TYR A 91 -13.47 -2.37 -15.90
CA TYR A 91 -13.50 -3.83 -15.98
C TYR A 91 -14.05 -4.37 -17.31
N ARG A 92 -14.83 -3.58 -18.06
CA ARG A 92 -15.30 -3.92 -19.41
C ARG A 92 -14.17 -3.89 -20.45
N ASP A 93 -13.13 -3.13 -20.21
CA ASP A 93 -11.93 -3.07 -21.04
C ASP A 93 -10.84 -3.98 -20.46
N TRP A 94 -10.82 -5.23 -20.94
CA TRP A 94 -9.85 -6.24 -20.51
C TRP A 94 -8.41 -5.92 -20.90
N TRP A 95 -8.17 -5.15 -21.97
CA TRP A 95 -6.81 -4.77 -22.36
C TRP A 95 -6.23 -3.78 -21.35
N MET A 96 -7.00 -2.73 -21.02
CA MET A 96 -6.54 -1.72 -20.07
C MET A 96 -6.49 -2.27 -18.65
N THR A 97 -7.52 -3.03 -18.24
CA THR A 97 -7.55 -3.68 -16.93
C THR A 97 -6.41 -4.68 -16.76
N GLY A 98 -6.15 -5.51 -17.78
CA GLY A 98 -5.06 -6.49 -17.77
C GLY A 98 -3.69 -5.83 -17.68
N ALA A 99 -3.46 -4.73 -18.39
CA ALA A 99 -2.20 -3.99 -18.34
C ALA A 99 -1.91 -3.40 -16.95
N VAL A 100 -2.92 -2.89 -16.26
CA VAL A 100 -2.75 -2.38 -14.89
C VAL A 100 -2.43 -3.53 -13.92
N TYR A 101 -3.13 -4.67 -14.00
CA TYR A 101 -2.80 -5.83 -13.18
C TYR A 101 -1.37 -6.35 -13.46
N ALA A 102 -0.98 -6.41 -14.73
CA ALA A 102 0.39 -6.76 -15.12
C ALA A 102 1.41 -5.79 -14.52
N GLY A 103 1.12 -4.48 -14.55
CA GLY A 103 1.93 -3.45 -13.89
C GLY A 103 2.06 -3.65 -12.38
N ILE A 104 0.95 -3.90 -11.68
CA ILE A 104 0.94 -4.17 -10.22
C ILE A 104 1.81 -5.38 -9.89
N VAL A 105 1.63 -6.49 -10.61
CA VAL A 105 2.42 -7.72 -10.40
C VAL A 105 3.89 -7.49 -10.75
N ALA A 106 4.18 -6.78 -11.84
CA ALA A 106 5.55 -6.47 -12.23
C ALA A 106 6.27 -5.62 -11.17
N VAL A 107 5.61 -4.63 -10.57
CA VAL A 107 6.17 -3.84 -9.46
C VAL A 107 6.40 -4.73 -8.23
N GLY A 108 5.47 -5.64 -7.91
CA GLY A 108 5.64 -6.61 -6.83
C GLY A 108 6.85 -7.52 -7.03
N ILE A 109 7.04 -8.03 -8.25
CA ILE A 109 8.20 -8.85 -8.63
C ILE A 109 9.49 -8.02 -8.56
N ALA A 110 9.51 -6.83 -9.17
CA ALA A 110 10.65 -5.92 -9.14
C ALA A 110 11.07 -5.56 -7.71
N SER A 111 10.10 -5.40 -6.81
CA SER A 111 10.34 -5.16 -5.38
C SER A 111 11.06 -6.31 -4.69
N LEU A 112 10.97 -7.54 -5.21
CA LEU A 112 11.64 -8.74 -4.70
C LEU A 112 12.97 -9.04 -5.41
N SER A 113 13.15 -8.54 -6.64
CA SER A 113 14.33 -8.81 -7.46
C SER A 113 15.62 -8.24 -6.85
N PRO A 114 16.67 -9.07 -6.69
CA PRO A 114 17.99 -8.59 -6.29
C PRO A 114 18.68 -7.85 -7.44
N HIS A 115 19.61 -6.95 -7.10
CA HIS A 115 20.42 -6.27 -8.10
C HIS A 115 21.38 -7.28 -8.80
N PRO A 116 21.41 -7.36 -10.14
CA PRO A 116 22.17 -8.41 -10.85
C PRO A 116 23.67 -8.40 -10.57
N ARG A 117 24.24 -7.23 -10.31
CA ARG A 117 25.68 -7.04 -10.03
C ARG A 117 26.02 -6.96 -8.54
N GLY A 118 25.01 -6.90 -7.67
CA GLY A 118 25.21 -6.71 -6.23
C GLY A 118 25.76 -5.33 -5.80
N ASP A 119 25.85 -4.37 -6.72
CA ASP A 119 26.46 -3.05 -6.46
C ASP A 119 25.62 -2.15 -5.52
N GLU A 120 24.30 -2.40 -5.42
CA GLU A 120 23.41 -1.62 -4.57
C GLU A 120 23.41 -2.14 -3.12
N PRO A 121 23.53 -1.25 -2.10
CA PRO A 121 23.44 -1.66 -0.71
C PRO A 121 22.01 -2.08 -0.36
N GLY A 122 21.75 -3.38 -0.38
CA GLY A 122 20.48 -3.96 0.08
C GLY A 122 20.01 -5.17 -0.74
N PRO A 123 18.93 -5.84 -0.30
CA PRO A 123 18.42 -7.06 -0.93
C PRO A 123 17.51 -6.83 -2.15
N GLY A 124 17.43 -5.60 -2.66
CA GLY A 124 16.49 -5.22 -3.73
C GLY A 124 17.14 -4.32 -4.78
N TRP A 125 16.58 -4.33 -5.98
CA TRP A 125 17.02 -3.49 -7.09
C TRP A 125 16.16 -2.22 -7.17
N TYR A 126 16.62 -1.14 -6.55
CA TYR A 126 15.89 0.12 -6.47
C TYR A 126 15.65 0.72 -7.87
N GLY A 127 16.67 0.69 -8.74
CA GLY A 127 16.55 1.19 -10.12
C GLY A 127 15.43 0.50 -10.90
N LEU A 128 15.32 -0.84 -10.82
CA LEU A 128 14.24 -1.58 -11.48
C LEU A 128 12.88 -1.23 -10.87
N PHE A 129 12.77 -1.17 -9.54
CA PHE A 129 11.53 -0.79 -8.86
C PHE A 129 11.02 0.59 -9.32
N VAL A 130 11.90 1.58 -9.49
CA VAL A 130 11.54 2.92 -9.98
C VAL A 130 11.18 2.91 -11.48
N ALA A 131 11.83 2.06 -12.28
CA ALA A 131 11.61 2.01 -13.72
C ALA A 131 10.30 1.29 -14.12
N VAL A 132 9.92 0.21 -13.45
CA VAL A 132 8.75 -0.60 -13.83
C VAL A 132 7.45 0.21 -13.92
N PRO A 133 7.11 1.12 -12.99
CA PRO A 133 5.92 1.98 -13.12
C PRO A 133 5.92 2.82 -14.39
N VAL A 134 7.07 3.31 -14.85
CA VAL A 134 7.18 4.09 -16.10
C VAL A 134 6.83 3.22 -17.30
N PHE A 135 7.33 1.98 -17.34
CA PHE A 135 6.96 1.02 -18.40
C PHE A 135 5.48 0.62 -18.33
N ALA A 136 4.91 0.47 -17.14
CA ALA A 136 3.48 0.21 -16.98
C ALA A 136 2.61 1.36 -17.54
N ILE A 137 2.99 2.61 -17.25
CA ILE A 137 2.32 3.79 -17.82
C ILE A 137 2.46 3.81 -19.34
N ALA A 138 3.67 3.58 -19.87
CA ALA A 138 3.89 3.52 -21.32
C ALA A 138 3.02 2.44 -21.98
N LEU A 139 2.91 1.25 -21.38
CA LEU A 139 2.03 0.18 -21.87
C LEU A 139 0.56 0.63 -21.91
N ILE A 140 0.07 1.27 -20.85
CA ILE A 140 -1.31 1.78 -20.78
C ILE A 140 -1.56 2.81 -21.89
N LEU A 141 -0.61 3.72 -22.13
CA LEU A 141 -0.73 4.75 -23.17
C LEU A 141 -0.67 4.18 -24.61
N VAL A 142 0.05 3.09 -24.81
CA VAL A 142 0.20 2.43 -26.12
C VAL A 142 -1.04 1.61 -26.48
N ILE A 143 -1.80 1.11 -25.51
CA ILE A 143 -2.99 0.27 -25.77
C ILE A 143 -4.04 0.93 -26.67
N PRO A 144 -4.48 2.19 -26.45
CA PRO A 144 -5.41 2.85 -27.35
C PRO A 144 -4.88 2.99 -28.78
N ILE A 145 -3.57 3.25 -28.93
CA ILE A 145 -2.91 3.40 -30.23
C ILE A 145 -2.92 2.07 -30.98
N LEU A 146 -2.47 0.98 -30.33
CA LEU A 146 -2.46 -0.36 -30.93
C LEU A 146 -3.86 -0.86 -31.28
N ARG A 147 -4.86 -0.46 -30.49
CA ARG A 147 -6.26 -0.83 -30.73
C ARG A 147 -6.96 0.12 -31.70
N ASN A 148 -6.25 1.12 -32.24
CA ASN A 148 -6.77 2.14 -33.13
C ASN A 148 -8.05 2.81 -32.59
N ARG A 149 -8.10 3.06 -31.27
CA ARG A 149 -9.20 3.74 -30.59
C ARG A 149 -8.82 5.20 -30.34
N ALA A 150 -8.76 5.99 -31.42
CA ALA A 150 -8.50 7.43 -31.35
C ALA A 150 -9.79 8.26 -31.17
N ARG A 151 -10.83 7.71 -30.54
CA ARG A 151 -12.12 8.39 -30.33
C ARG A 151 -12.56 8.28 -28.88
#